data_AF-A0A918FKM4-F1
#
_entry.id   AF-A0A918FKM4-F1
#
_cell.length_a   1.000
_cell.length_b   1.000
_cell.length_c   1.000
_cell.angle_alpha   90.00
_cell.angle_beta   90.00
_cell.angle_gamma   90.00
#
_symmetry.space_group_name_H-M   'P 1'
#
loop_
_entity.id
_entity.type
_entity.pdbx_description
1 polymer ?
#
loop_
_entity_poly.entity_id
_entity_poly.type
_entity_poly.pdbx_seq_one_letter_code
_entity_poly.pdbx_strand_id
1 'polypeptide(L)' 'MDSSTGPPISRIVAVTGAGTGIGRATARAFAAEGAHVLAIGRRAEPLRETAAGHDRITRWPPT' A
#
# COMPACT_ATOMS: atom_id res chain seq x y z
N MET A 1 29.97 17.82 -4.43
CA MET A 1 28.67 18.21 -5.02
C MET A 1 27.78 16.98 -4.97
N ASP A 2 27.13 16.82 -3.82
CA ASP A 2 25.96 15.98 -3.57
C ASP A 2 25.17 16.86 -2.61
N SER A 3 24.21 17.60 -3.16
CA SER A 3 23.33 18.47 -2.42
C SER A 3 21.91 17.95 -2.64
N SER A 4 21.48 17.01 -1.80
CA SER A 4 20.06 16.87 -1.46
C SER A 4 19.90 16.01 -0.20
N THR A 5 20.16 16.59 0.98
CA THR A 5 19.65 16.02 2.24
C THR A 5 18.24 16.54 2.48
N GLY A 6 17.33 16.21 1.57
CA GLY A 6 15.91 16.13 1.91
C GLY A 6 15.67 14.80 2.65
N PRO A 7 14.66 14.71 3.54
CA PRO A 7 14.25 13.41 4.05
C PRO A 7 13.96 12.48 2.86
N PRO A 8 14.26 11.17 2.95
CA PRO A 8 13.97 10.24 1.86
C PRO A 8 12.49 10.35 1.52
N ILE A 9 12.16 10.76 0.28
CA ILE A 9 10.77 10.91 -0.15
C ILE A 9 10.16 9.52 -0.25
N SER A 10 9.40 9.14 0.78
CA SER A 10 8.62 7.91 0.78
C SER A 10 7.43 8.08 -0.17
N ARG A 11 7.37 7.23 -1.20
CA ARG A 11 6.28 7.22 -2.18
C ARG A 11 4.98 6.77 -1.52
N ILE A 12 3.89 7.48 -1.76
CA ILE A 12 2.53 7.06 -1.38
C ILE A 12 1.80 6.57 -2.65
N VAL A 13 1.17 5.41 -2.58
CA VAL A 13 0.46 4.77 -3.70
C VAL A 13 -0.97 4.43 -3.29
N ALA A 14 -1.97 4.82 -4.08
CA ALA A 14 -3.35 4.39 -3.89
C ALA A 14 -3.69 3.25 -4.86
N VAL A 15 -4.21 2.14 -4.34
CA VAL A 15 -4.64 0.99 -5.15
C VAL A 15 -6.13 0.75 -4.92
N THR A 16 -6.95 0.95 -5.95
CA THR A 16 -8.38 0.61 -5.92
C THR A 16 -8.58 -0.85 -6.32
N GLY A 17 -9.68 -1.46 -5.86
CA GLY A 17 -9.90 -2.89 -6.10
C GLY A 17 -8.87 -3.79 -5.39
N ALA A 18 -8.21 -3.28 -4.34
CA ALA A 18 -7.06 -3.92 -3.71
C ALA A 18 -7.39 -5.18 -2.88
N GLY A 19 -8.65 -5.59 -2.81
CA GLY A 19 -9.06 -6.72 -1.96
C GLY A 19 -8.58 -8.08 -2.46
N THR A 20 -8.47 -8.30 -3.77
CA THR A 20 -8.20 -9.62 -4.38
C THR A 20 -7.46 -9.48 -5.71
N GLY A 21 -6.96 -10.61 -6.24
CA GLY A 21 -6.42 -10.68 -7.60
C GLY A 21 -5.30 -9.68 -7.86
N ILE A 22 -5.36 -9.00 -9.01
CA ILE A 22 -4.35 -8.04 -9.45
C ILE A 22 -4.20 -6.90 -8.44
N GLY A 23 -5.29 -6.31 -7.96
CA GLY A 23 -5.22 -5.20 -7.01
C GLY A 23 -4.47 -5.57 -5.73
N ARG A 24 -4.65 -6.79 -5.21
CA ARG A 24 -3.87 -7.30 -4.06
C ARG A 24 -2.39 -7.43 -4.41
N ALA A 25 -2.08 -8.05 -5.54
CA ALA A 25 -0.70 -8.25 -5.99
C ALA A 25 0.02 -6.90 -6.17
N THR A 26 -0.65 -5.94 -6.80
CA THR A 26 -0.14 -4.57 -7.00
C THR A 26 0.11 -3.86 -5.67
N ALA A 27 -0.83 -3.92 -4.72
CA ALA A 27 -0.65 -3.31 -3.41
C ALA A 27 0.56 -3.88 -2.66
N ARG A 28 0.72 -5.21 -2.69
CA ARG A 28 1.87 -5.89 -2.05
C ARG A 28 3.20 -5.61 -2.74
N ALA A 29 3.21 -5.54 -4.07
CA ALA A 29 4.41 -5.20 -4.84
C ALA A 29 4.93 -3.80 -4.49
N PHE A 30 4.05 -2.79 -4.49
CA PHE A 30 4.46 -1.43 -4.11
C PHE A 30 4.93 -1.33 -2.66
N ALA A 31 4.28 -2.06 -1.74
CA ALA A 31 4.73 -2.11 -0.35
C ALA A 31 6.12 -2.75 -0.21
N ALA A 32 6.41 -3.81 -0.99
CA ALA A 32 7.72 -4.46 -1.01
C ALA A 32 8.82 -3.55 -1.59
N GLU A 33 8.47 -2.62 -2.48
CA GLU A 33 9.37 -1.57 -2.98
C GLU A 33 9.56 -0.39 -1.99
N GLY A 34 8.94 -0.44 -0.81
CA GLY A 34 9.08 0.56 0.25
C GLY A 34 8.04 1.69 0.21
N ALA A 35 7.07 1.65 -0.70
CA ALA A 35 5.98 2.62 -0.73
C ALA A 35 5.02 2.42 0.45
N HIS A 36 4.38 3.51 0.89
CA HIS A 36 3.17 3.42 1.71
C HIS A 36 1.96 3.29 0.80
N VAL A 37 1.17 2.26 1.00
CA VAL A 37 0.08 1.88 0.09
C VAL A 37 -1.26 2.07 0.79
N LEU A 38 -2.15 2.82 0.15
CA LEU A 38 -3.56 2.90 0.51
C LEU A 38 -4.36 1.89 -0.31
N ALA A 39 -4.72 0.75 0.29
CA ALA A 39 -5.54 -0.29 -0.31
C ALA A 39 -7.03 0.05 -0.16
N ILE A 40 -7.70 0.36 -1.27
CA ILE A 40 -9.08 0.85 -1.30
C ILE A 40 -10.02 -0.23 -1.85
N GLY A 41 -11.11 -0.49 -1.13
CA GLY A 41 -12.12 -1.45 -1.57
C GLY A 41 -13.40 -1.44 -0.74
N ARG A 42 -14.43 -2.13 -1.23
CA ARG A 42 -15.75 -2.18 -0.58
C ARG A 42 -15.83 -3.14 0.61
N ARG A 43 -15.02 -4.19 0.62
CA ARG A 43 -15.08 -5.29 1.61
C ARG A 43 -13.87 -5.23 2.52
N ALA A 44 -14.08 -5.17 3.83
CA ALA A 44 -13.00 -5.07 4.81
C ALA A 44 -12.13 -6.33 4.86
N GLU A 45 -12.74 -7.51 4.86
CA GLU A 45 -12.00 -8.77 5.07
C GLU A 45 -10.92 -9.03 4.00
N PRO A 46 -11.20 -8.91 2.68
CA PRO A 46 -10.15 -9.06 1.67
C PRO A 46 -9.06 -7.97 1.77
N LEU A 47 -9.37 -6.77 2.26
CA LEU A 47 -8.35 -5.73 2.48
C LEU A 47 -7.46 -6.05 3.69
N ARG A 48 -8.01 -6.68 4.74
CA ARG A 48 -7.24 -7.21 5.86
C ARG A 48 -6.28 -8.30 5.38
N GLU A 49 -6.76 -9.23 4.55
CA GLU A 49 -5.89 -10.22 3.92
C GLU A 49 -4.79 -9.56 3.08
N THR A 50 -5.11 -8.53 2.29
CA THR A 50 -4.11 -7.81 1.49
C THR A 50 -3.03 -7.17 2.35
N ALA A 51 -3.40 -6.55 3.48
CA ALA A 51 -2.49 -5.88 4.41
C ALA A 51 -1.76 -6.83 5.37
N ALA A 52 -2.24 -8.07 5.57
CA ALA A 52 -1.65 -9.02 6.49
C ALA A 52 -0.17 -9.28 6.15
N GLY A 53 0.72 -9.06 7.12
CA GLY A 53 2.17 -9.20 6.96
C GLY A 53 2.86 -8.03 6.24
N HIS A 54 2.15 -6.92 5.99
CA HIS A 54 2.72 -5.74 5.34
C HIS A 54 2.42 -4.45 6.13
N ASP A 55 3.39 -3.98 6.90
CA ASP A 55 3.25 -2.78 7.76
C ASP A 55 3.00 -1.48 6.98
N ARG A 56 3.31 -1.47 5.68
CA ARG A 56 3.17 -0.31 4.80
C ARG A 56 1.86 -0.28 4.02
N ILE A 57 0.94 -1.22 4.26
CA ILE A 57 -0.38 -1.25 3.60
C ILE A 57 -1.47 -0.80 4.57
N THR A 58 -2.01 0.39 4.34
CA THR A 58 -3.18 0.90 5.02
C THR A 58 -4.43 0.58 4.22
N ARG A 59 -5.40 -0.06 4.85
CA ARG A 59 -6.72 -0.36 4.27
C ARG A 59 -7.68 0.83 4.39
N TRP A 60 -8.51 1.03 3.36
CA TRP A 60 -9.51 2.09 3.31
C TRP A 60 -10.87 1.56 2.84
N PRO A 61 -11.97 1.82 3.58
CA PRO A 61 -12.05 2.61 4.81
C PRO A 61 -11.38 1.92 6.03
N PRO A 62 -10.85 2.69 7.00
CA PRO A 62 -10.27 2.13 8.21
C PRO A 62 -11.41 1.60 9.11
N THR A 63 -11.55 0.27 9.20
CA THR A 63 -12.55 -0.43 10.04
C THR A 63 -11.93 -1.52 10.88
#